data_AF-A0A831V4Q4-F1
#
_entry.id   AF-A0A831V4Q4-F1
#
_cell.length_a   1.000
_cell.length_b   1.000
_cell.length_c   1.000
_cell.angle_alpha   90.00
_cell.angle_beta   90.00
_cell.angle_gamma   90.00
#
_symmetry.space_group_name_H-M   'P 1'
#
loop_
_entity.id
_entity.type
_entity.pdbx_description
1 polymer ?
#
loop_
_entity_poly.entity_id
_entity_poly.type
_entity_poly.pdbx_seq_one_letter_code
_entity_poly.pdbx_strand_id
1 'polypeptide(L)'
;DMLVFYFNPRKYSAKEQQDIKEIWVKDYYTLAWLDGRKALYVIGSDVYGPMGKEFIPFASRESADNFLRDHKGRKILQFEEITDDLVQSMRSGSKMRHGNN
;
A
#
# COMPACT_ATOMS: atom_id res chain seq x y z
N ASP A 1 -0.26 0.41 10.46
CA ASP A 1 -0.13 0.42 8.99
C ASP A 1 1.32 0.75 8.63
N MET A 2 1.94 -0.09 7.79
CA MET A 2 3.37 0.01 7.46
C MET A 2 3.70 1.31 6.70
N LEU A 3 2.86 1.69 5.73
CA LEU A 3 3.14 2.84 4.86
C LEU A 3 3.03 4.16 5.61
N VAL A 4 2.07 4.24 6.55
CA VAL A 4 1.95 5.39 7.46
C VAL A 4 3.23 5.61 8.26
N PHE A 5 3.80 4.53 8.79
CA PHE A 5 5.06 4.61 9.54
C PHE A 5 6.20 5.00 8.61
N TYR A 6 6.24 4.46 7.39
CA TYR A 6 7.27 4.78 6.40
C TYR A 6 7.31 6.26 6.04
N PHE A 7 6.16 6.90 5.81
CA PHE A 7 6.10 8.33 5.46
C PHE A 7 6.23 9.28 6.64
N ASN A 8 5.93 8.83 7.87
CA ASN A 8 6.06 9.67 9.04
C ASN A 8 6.60 8.91 10.26
N PRO A 9 7.85 8.41 10.20
CA PRO A 9 8.43 7.60 11.27
C PRO A 9 8.70 8.42 12.52
N ARG A 10 9.00 9.73 12.37
CA ARG A 10 9.19 10.68 13.48
C ARG A 10 7.97 10.80 14.39
N LYS A 11 6.77 10.60 13.86
CA LYS A 11 5.53 10.65 14.64
C LYS A 11 5.40 9.49 15.62
N TYR A 12 6.08 8.37 15.36
CA TYR A 12 5.96 7.13 16.15
C TYR A 12 7.29 6.64 16.73
N SER A 13 8.41 7.23 16.34
CA SER A 13 9.76 6.84 16.74
C SER A 13 10.74 8.01 16.57
N ALA A 14 11.94 7.93 17.14
CA ALA A 14 13.01 8.90 16.90
C ALA A 14 13.75 8.70 15.57
N LYS A 15 13.27 7.81 14.70
CA LYS A 15 13.93 7.45 13.43
C LYS A 15 13.46 8.33 12.27
N GLU A 16 14.35 8.54 11.32
CA GLU A 16 14.07 9.16 10.03
C GLU A 16 13.66 8.11 8.99
N GLN A 17 13.01 8.53 7.90
CA GLN A 17 12.67 7.64 6.79
C GLN A 17 13.91 7.01 6.16
N GLN A 18 15.02 7.75 6.08
CA GLN A 18 16.32 7.27 5.59
C GLN A 18 16.93 6.16 6.46
N ASP A 19 16.51 6.03 7.72
CA ASP A 19 16.98 4.96 8.61
C ASP A 19 16.26 3.63 8.36
N ILE A 20 15.19 3.64 7.53
CA ILE A 20 14.42 2.44 7.16
C ILE A 20 15.13 1.72 6.00
N LYS A 21 16.04 0.83 6.38
CA LYS A 21 16.86 0.04 5.45
C LYS A 21 16.05 -1.03 4.71
N GLU A 22 15.13 -1.67 5.41
CA GLU A 22 14.39 -2.82 4.89
C GLU A 22 12.90 -2.64 5.14
N ILE A 23 12.10 -3.03 4.16
CA ILE A 23 10.65 -3.05 4.23
C ILE A 23 10.24 -4.46 3.86
N TRP A 24 9.59 -5.14 4.79
CA TRP A 24 9.12 -6.51 4.58
C TRP A 24 7.59 -6.51 4.61
N VAL A 25 7.00 -7.10 3.57
CA VAL A 25 5.55 -7.32 3.47
C VAL A 25 5.27 -8.79 3.23
N LYS A 26 4.04 -9.24 3.47
CA LYS A 26 3.63 -10.61 3.18
C LYS A 26 2.75 -10.64 1.95
N ASP A 27 3.12 -11.45 0.97
CA ASP A 27 2.28 -11.74 -0.19
C ASP A 27 0.88 -12.17 0.27
N TYR A 28 -0.16 -11.59 -0.32
CA TYR A 28 -1.53 -11.83 0.14
C TYR A 28 -1.99 -13.28 0.00
N TYR A 29 -1.57 -13.98 -1.07
CA TYR A 29 -2.02 -15.35 -1.32
C TYR A 29 -1.14 -16.40 -0.67
N THR A 30 0.17 -16.24 -0.78
CA THR A 30 1.15 -17.25 -0.33
C THR A 30 1.61 -17.01 1.09
N LEU A 31 1.36 -15.83 1.66
CA LEU A 31 1.86 -15.38 2.97
C LEU A 31 3.39 -15.34 3.07
N ALA A 32 4.09 -15.48 1.94
CA ALA A 32 5.54 -15.42 1.86
C ALA A 32 6.04 -14.00 2.10
N TRP A 33 7.21 -13.87 2.73
CA TRP A 33 7.85 -12.58 2.91
C TRP A 33 8.40 -12.05 1.59
N LEU A 34 8.11 -10.78 1.31
CA LEU A 34 8.56 -10.04 0.14
C LEU A 34 9.32 -8.79 0.58
N ASP A 35 10.31 -8.41 -0.23
CA ASP A 35 10.85 -7.06 -0.20
C ASP A 35 9.74 -6.09 -0.64
N GLY A 36 9.27 -5.28 0.30
CA GLY A 36 8.18 -4.32 0.09
C GLY A 36 8.52 -3.28 -0.97
N ARG A 37 9.80 -2.94 -1.16
CA ARG A 37 10.21 -2.01 -2.22
C ARG A 37 10.03 -2.61 -3.62
N LYS A 38 10.03 -3.95 -3.74
CA LYS A 38 9.88 -4.68 -5.01
C LYS A 38 8.47 -5.26 -5.21
N ALA A 39 7.62 -5.20 -4.20
CA ALA A 39 6.27 -5.73 -4.26
C ALA A 39 5.36 -4.85 -5.13
N LEU A 40 4.30 -5.47 -5.65
CA LEU A 40 3.20 -4.80 -6.34
C LEU A 40 2.02 -4.66 -5.38
N TYR A 41 1.40 -3.49 -5.35
CA TYR A 41 0.33 -3.17 -4.42
C TYR A 41 -0.99 -2.92 -5.15
N VAL A 42 -2.00 -3.75 -4.90
CA VAL A 42 -3.36 -3.49 -5.36
C VAL A 42 -4.05 -2.57 -4.36
N ILE A 43 -4.70 -1.52 -4.87
CA ILE A 43 -5.49 -0.59 -4.06
C ILE A 43 -6.94 -0.51 -4.52
N GLY A 44 -7.81 -0.13 -3.58
CA GLY A 44 -9.22 0.16 -3.87
C GLY A 44 -10.07 -1.07 -4.15
N SER A 45 -9.65 -2.24 -3.67
CA SER A 45 -10.46 -3.45 -3.63
C SER A 45 -11.63 -3.36 -2.66
N ASP A 46 -12.53 -4.33 -2.75
CA ASP A 46 -13.60 -4.57 -1.77
C ASP A 46 -13.13 -5.36 -0.53
N VAL A 47 -11.86 -5.78 -0.50
CA VAL A 47 -11.18 -6.27 0.71
C VAL A 47 -10.79 -5.10 1.60
N TYR A 48 -11.27 -5.12 2.84
CA TYR A 48 -10.96 -4.14 3.88
C TYR A 48 -10.16 -4.80 4.99
N GLY A 49 -9.10 -4.12 5.41
CA GLY A 49 -8.41 -4.46 6.65
C GLY A 49 -9.02 -3.72 7.85
N PRO A 50 -8.49 -3.96 9.07
CA PRO A 50 -8.96 -3.31 10.29
C PRO A 50 -8.84 -1.78 10.23
N MET A 51 -8.04 -1.24 9.31
CA MET A 51 -7.80 0.19 9.10
C MET A 51 -8.54 0.77 7.88
N GLY A 52 -9.42 -0.01 7.23
CA GLY A 52 -10.17 0.42 6.05
C GLY A 52 -9.55 -0.07 4.74
N LYS A 53 -9.45 0.81 3.75
CA LYS A 53 -8.86 0.45 2.44
C LYS A 53 -7.34 0.29 2.59
N GLU A 54 -6.83 -0.84 2.16
CA GLU A 54 -5.42 -1.19 2.31
C GLU A 54 -4.67 -1.27 0.96
N PHE A 55 -3.34 -1.33 1.07
CA PHE A 55 -2.41 -1.60 -0.01
C PHE A 55 -2.03 -3.07 0.07
N ILE A 56 -2.55 -3.88 -0.85
CA ILE A 56 -2.44 -5.34 -0.76
C ILE A 56 -1.24 -5.80 -1.60
N PRO A 57 -0.18 -6.33 -0.97
CA PRO A 57 1.08 -6.66 -1.65
C PRO A 57 1.04 -8.03 -2.36
N PHE A 58 1.71 -8.09 -3.51
CA PHE A 58 1.86 -9.27 -4.35
C PHE A 58 3.28 -9.40 -4.87
N ALA A 59 3.74 -10.66 -4.94
CA ALA A 59 5.06 -11.00 -5.48
C ALA A 59 5.12 -10.88 -7.01
N SER A 60 3.98 -11.06 -7.69
CA SER A 60 3.91 -11.12 -9.15
C SER A 60 2.77 -10.28 -9.71
N ARG A 61 2.96 -9.81 -10.94
CA ARG A 61 1.94 -9.04 -11.66
C ARG A 61 0.69 -9.87 -11.93
N GLU A 62 0.86 -11.14 -12.26
CA GLU A 62 -0.26 -12.07 -12.50
C GLU A 62 -1.14 -12.20 -11.25
N SER A 63 -0.54 -12.41 -10.07
CA SER A 63 -1.29 -12.49 -8.81
C SER A 63 -2.02 -11.18 -8.49
N ALA A 64 -1.37 -10.04 -8.74
CA ALA A 64 -1.98 -8.72 -8.55
C ALA A 64 -3.16 -8.48 -9.51
N ASP A 65 -3.04 -8.84 -10.79
CA ASP A 65 -4.12 -8.71 -11.78
C ASP A 65 -5.30 -9.64 -11.47
N ASN A 66 -5.04 -10.87 -11.02
CA ASN A 66 -6.08 -11.80 -10.58
C ASN A 66 -6.84 -11.23 -9.39
N PHE A 67 -6.11 -10.78 -8.35
CA PHE A 67 -6.74 -10.14 -7.20
C PHE A 67 -7.54 -8.89 -7.58
N LEU A 68 -7.01 -8.05 -8.48
CA LEU A 68 -7.70 -6.86 -8.97
C LEU A 68 -9.05 -7.21 -9.61
N ARG A 69 -9.11 -8.29 -10.39
CA ARG A 69 -10.35 -8.77 -11.01
C ARG A 69 -11.32 -9.34 -9.99
N ASP A 70 -10.82 -10.21 -9.11
CA ASP A 70 -11.65 -10.96 -8.15
C ASP A 70 -12.24 -10.06 -7.06
N HIS A 71 -11.46 -9.06 -6.63
CA HIS A 71 -11.79 -8.16 -5.52
C HIS A 71 -12.07 -6.73 -5.96
N LYS A 72 -12.39 -6.52 -7.25
CA LYS A 72 -12.74 -5.22 -7.82
C LYS A 72 -11.73 -4.12 -7.46
N GLY A 73 -10.45 -4.49 -7.45
CA GLY A 73 -9.34 -3.56 -7.28
C GLY A 73 -9.38 -2.48 -8.35
N ARG A 74 -8.86 -1.30 -8.04
CA ARG A 74 -8.87 -0.16 -8.97
C ARG A 74 -7.55 0.05 -9.69
N LYS A 75 -6.43 -0.21 -9.02
CA LYS A 75 -5.10 0.05 -9.57
C LYS A 75 -4.05 -0.87 -8.92
N ILE A 76 -3.04 -1.23 -9.71
CA ILE A 76 -1.79 -1.86 -9.26
C ILE A 76 -0.72 -0.77 -9.26
N LEU A 77 0.03 -0.67 -8.17
CA LEU A 77 1.10 0.30 -7.96
C LEU A 77 2.41 -0.39 -7.58
N GLN A 78 3.53 0.14 -8.03
CA GLN A 78 4.83 -0.16 -7.45
C GLN A 78 5.08 0.68 -6.19
N PHE A 79 6.00 0.25 -5.34
CA PHE A 79 6.31 0.95 -4.09
C PHE A 79 6.67 2.43 -4.30
N GLU A 80 7.41 2.74 -5.37
CA GLU A 80 7.84 4.11 -5.72
C GLU A 80 6.69 5.02 -6.14
N GLU A 81 5.56 4.46 -6.59
CA GLU A 81 4.36 5.22 -6.95
C GLU A 81 3.49 5.56 -5.72
N ILE A 82 3.78 4.96 -4.57
CA ILE A 82 3.05 5.23 -3.33
C ILE A 82 3.59 6.52 -2.73
N THR A 83 2.69 7.47 -2.46
CA THR A 83 2.99 8.76 -1.82
C THR A 83 2.29 8.87 -0.47
N ASP A 84 2.78 9.74 0.41
CA ASP A 84 2.10 10.02 1.69
C ASP A 84 0.65 10.48 1.46
N ASP A 85 0.42 11.37 0.49
CA ASP A 85 -0.93 11.86 0.14
C ASP A 85 -1.88 10.70 -0.22
N LEU A 86 -1.41 9.75 -1.03
CA LEU A 86 -2.18 8.56 -1.37
C LEU A 86 -2.53 7.74 -0.12
N VAL A 87 -1.56 7.52 0.78
CA VAL A 87 -1.76 6.80 2.05
C VAL A 87 -2.77 7.53 2.94
N GLN A 88 -2.66 8.85 3.10
CA GLN A 88 -3.61 9.63 3.90
C GLN A 88 -5.01 9.65 3.29
N SER A 89 -5.13 9.70 1.95
CA SER A 89 -6.41 9.68 1.24
C SER A 89 -7.18 8.37 1.47
N MET A 90 -6.47 7.25 1.58
CA MET A 90 -7.02 5.92 1.84
C MET A 90 -7.52 5.79 3.28
N ARG A 91 -6.80 6.39 4.23
CA ARG A 91 -7.15 6.40 5.66
C ARG A 91 -8.29 7.35 6.01
N SER A 92 -8.33 8.51 5.38
CA SER A 92 -9.29 9.57 5.72
C SER A 92 -10.70 9.30 5.22
N GLY A 93 -10.97 8.12 4.65
CA GLY A 93 -12.30 7.71 4.21
C GLY A 93 -12.88 8.69 3.20
N SER A 94 -12.40 8.66 1.96
CA SER A 94 -13.00 9.39 0.84
C SER A 94 -13.01 10.92 1.00
N LYS A 95 -11.85 11.57 0.75
CA LYS A 95 -11.81 12.96 0.27
C LYS A 95 -10.75 13.12 -0.83
N MET A 96 -10.92 12.42 -1.95
CA MET A 96 -10.37 12.89 -3.22
C MET A 96 -11.47 13.64 -3.97
N ARG A 97 -11.70 14.89 -3.57
CA ARG A 97 -12.17 15.93 -4.50
C ARG A 97 -11.00 16.87 -4.69
N HIS A 98 -10.24 16.67 -5.76
CA HIS A 98 -9.62 17.77 -6.49
C HIS A 98 -9.67 17.39 -7.97
N GLY A 99 -10.56 18.07 -8.68
CA GLY A 99 -10.42 18.24 -10.12
C GLY A 99 -9.54 19.45 -10.39
N ASN A 100 -8.78 19.35 -11.48
CA ASN A 100 -8.23 20.38 -12.39
C ASN A 100 -7.02 19.71 -13.06
N ASN A 101 -6.80 19.75 -14.37
CA ASN A 101 -7.45 20.43 -15.50
C ASN A 101 -7.02 19.66 -16.75
#